data_AF-A0A497LAE3-F1
#
_entry.id   AF-A0A497LAE3-F1
#
_cell.length_a   1.000
_cell.length_b   1.000
_cell.length_c   1.000
_cell.angle_alpha   90.00
_cell.angle_beta   90.00
_cell.angle_gamma   90.00
#
_symmetry.space_group_name_H-M   'P 1'
#
loop_
_entity.id
_entity.type
_entity.pdbx_description
1 polymer ?
#
loop_
_entity_poly.entity_id
_entity_poly.type
_entity_poly.pdbx_seq_one_letter_code
_entity_poly.pdbx_strand_id
1 'polypeptide(L)'
;MDFRLSFRASIALSVAGFLVFVLYLYFFVGFESMFEILRQLNPVEYSFYYSLTIAAILLSLAFYSMTWHELLKDLSLDLSYRKAFLYSFVGNFVDLVLPLETISGEVTRLYLIRRDVKNDIGKAVASLVYHRIISISTTLIALIASSIYLITAY
;
A
#
# COMPACT_ATOMS: atom_id res chain seq x y z
N MET A 1 -24.72 15.37 -12.07
CA MET A 1 -24.83 15.22 -10.60
C MET A 1 -23.40 15.21 -10.08
N ASP A 2 -22.85 16.38 -9.79
CA ASP A 2 -21.43 16.55 -9.47
C ASP A 2 -21.18 16.21 -8.00
N PHE A 3 -20.85 14.94 -7.72
CA PHE A 3 -20.36 14.52 -6.41
C PHE A 3 -18.90 14.98 -6.22
N ARG A 4 -18.69 16.30 -6.10
CA ARG A 4 -17.45 16.82 -5.50
C ARG A 4 -17.63 16.81 -3.98
N LEU A 5 -17.54 15.64 -3.36
CA LEU A 5 -17.42 15.54 -1.91
C LEU A 5 -16.18 16.33 -1.50
N SER A 6 -16.40 17.44 -0.79
CA SER A 6 -15.33 18.23 -0.19
C SER A 6 -14.48 17.32 0.69
N PHE A 7 -13.16 17.53 0.73
CA PHE A 7 -12.24 16.78 1.62
C PHE A 7 -12.75 16.67 3.07
N ARG A 8 -13.44 17.72 3.55
CA ARG A 8 -14.10 17.73 4.86
C ARG A 8 -15.26 16.73 4.98
N ALA A 9 -16.04 16.56 3.92
CA ALA A 9 -17.14 15.61 3.86
C ALA A 9 -16.64 14.16 3.81
N SER A 10 -15.53 13.88 3.10
CA SER A 10 -14.90 12.56 3.12
C SER A 10 -14.38 12.21 4.52
N ILE A 11 -13.70 13.13 5.19
CA ILE A 11 -13.26 12.93 6.59
C ILE A 11 -14.47 12.70 7.51
N ALA A 12 -15.52 13.52 7.38
CA ALA A 12 -16.72 13.37 8.19
C ALA A 12 -17.40 12.01 7.96
N LEU A 13 -17.48 11.54 6.70
CA LEU A 13 -18.04 10.25 6.35
C LEU A 13 -17.18 9.09 6.90
N SER A 14 -15.84 9.18 6.80
CA SER A 14 -14.94 8.18 7.37
C SER A 14 -15.04 8.11 8.89
N VAL A 15 -15.11 9.26 9.57
CA VAL A 15 -15.31 9.31 11.03
C VAL A 15 -16.67 8.77 11.42
N ALA A 16 -17.73 9.12 10.68
CA ALA A 16 -19.07 8.60 10.91
C ALA A 16 -19.14 7.07 10.68
N GLY A 17 -18.53 6.58 9.60
CA GLY A 17 -18.42 5.15 9.31
C GLY A 17 -17.62 4.40 10.39
N PHE A 18 -16.51 4.98 10.84
CA PHE A 18 -15.73 4.43 11.95
C PHE A 18 -16.53 4.39 13.25
N LEU A 19 -17.27 5.45 13.57
CA LEU A 19 -18.16 5.48 14.74
C LEU A 19 -19.26 4.42 14.64
N VAL A 20 -19.92 4.29 13.49
CA VAL A 20 -20.92 3.24 13.26
C VAL A 20 -20.31 1.85 13.41
N PHE A 21 -19.11 1.64 12.89
CA PHE A 21 -18.37 0.39 13.04
C PHE A 21 -18.04 0.09 14.52
N VAL A 22 -17.56 1.07 15.28
CA VAL A 22 -17.28 0.92 16.71
C VAL A 22 -18.55 0.63 17.50
N LEU A 23 -19.66 1.31 17.21
CA LEU A 23 -20.96 1.05 17.82
C LEU A 23 -21.45 -0.36 17.48
N TYR A 24 -21.27 -0.80 16.23
CA TYR A 24 -21.59 -2.17 15.82
C TYR A 24 -20.78 -3.19 16.62
N LEU A 25 -19.46 -3.00 16.74
CA LEU A 25 -18.62 -3.89 17.55
C LEU A 25 -19.06 -3.93 19.01
N TYR A 26 -19.40 -2.77 19.58
CA TYR A 26 -19.84 -2.67 20.97
C TYR A 26 -21.19 -3.38 21.21
N PHE A 27 -22.20 -3.13 20.36
CA PHE A 27 -23.56 -3.63 20.56
C PHE A 27 -23.81 -5.04 20.01
N PHE A 28 -23.18 -5.44 18.90
CA PHE A 28 -23.47 -6.70 18.21
C PHE A 28 -22.40 -7.77 18.38
N VAL A 29 -21.12 -7.38 18.49
CA VAL A 29 -20.01 -8.35 18.63
C VAL A 29 -19.63 -8.57 20.08
N GLY A 30 -19.59 -7.50 20.87
CA GLY A 30 -19.10 -7.52 22.24
C GLY A 30 -17.56 -7.63 22.29
N PHE A 31 -16.90 -6.69 22.96
CA PHE A 31 -15.44 -6.73 23.10
C PHE A 31 -14.96 -7.96 23.89
N GLU A 32 -15.76 -8.47 24.83
CA GLU A 32 -15.43 -9.70 25.59
C GLU A 32 -15.18 -10.90 24.68
N SER A 33 -16.10 -11.14 23.74
CA SER A 33 -16.02 -12.22 22.76
C SER A 33 -14.73 -12.15 21.94
N MET A 34 -14.32 -10.95 21.54
CA MET A 34 -13.07 -10.72 20.81
C MET A 34 -11.84 -11.01 21.67
N PHE A 35 -11.86 -10.61 22.95
CA PHE A 35 -10.76 -10.89 23.88
C PHE A 35 -10.65 -12.37 24.25
N GLU A 36 -11.76 -13.09 24.36
CA GLU A 36 -11.76 -14.54 24.59
C GLU A 36 -11.13 -15.28 23.42
N ILE A 37 -11.50 -14.93 22.18
CA ILE A 37 -10.88 -15.49 20.98
C ILE A 37 -9.38 -15.20 20.98
N LEU A 38 -8.96 -13.97 21.28
CA LEU A 38 -7.55 -13.60 21.36
C LEU A 38 -6.78 -14.40 22.42
N ARG A 39 -7.40 -14.73 23.56
CA ARG A 39 -6.78 -15.55 24.62
C ARG A 39 -6.63 -17.02 24.25
N GLN A 40 -7.47 -17.53 23.36
CA GLN A 40 -7.42 -18.92 22.90
C GLN A 40 -6.37 -19.14 21.80
N LEU A 41 -5.81 -18.07 21.23
CA LEU A 41 -4.77 -18.17 20.21
C LEU A 41 -3.47 -18.70 20.80
N ASN A 42 -2.90 -19.73 20.17
CA ASN A 42 -1.57 -20.22 20.50
C ASN A 42 -0.54 -19.13 20.15
N PRO A 43 0.13 -18.51 21.15
CA PRO A 43 1.01 -17.36 20.90
C PRO A 43 2.23 -17.74 20.06
N VAL A 44 2.67 -19.00 20.08
CA VAL A 44 3.83 -19.47 19.33
C VAL A 44 3.51 -19.57 17.84
N GLU A 45 2.41 -20.25 17.50
CA GLU A 45 1.96 -20.36 16.11
C GLU A 45 1.60 -18.99 15.54
N TYR A 46 0.87 -18.19 16.32
CA TYR A 46 0.48 -16.85 15.90
C TYR A 46 1.70 -15.95 15.64
N SER A 47 2.69 -15.98 16.54
CA SER A 47 3.93 -15.23 16.35
C SER A 47 4.72 -15.68 15.13
N PHE A 48 4.81 -16.99 14.87
CA PHE A 48 5.50 -17.52 13.69
C PHE A 48 4.85 -17.05 12.38
N TYR A 49 3.53 -17.23 12.24
CA TYR A 49 2.82 -16.82 11.03
C TYR A 49 2.87 -15.31 10.82
N TYR A 50 2.69 -14.51 11.88
CA TYR A 50 2.81 -13.05 11.76
C TYR A 50 4.23 -12.60 11.42
N SER A 51 5.25 -13.26 11.96
CA SER A 51 6.65 -13.00 11.59
C SER A 51 6.88 -13.29 10.11
N LEU A 52 6.30 -14.38 9.58
CA LEU A 52 6.36 -14.71 8.16
C LEU A 52 5.61 -13.67 7.31
N THR A 53 4.47 -13.17 7.77
CA THR A 53 3.75 -12.07 7.11
C THR A 53 4.60 -10.81 7.06
N ILE A 54 5.24 -10.41 8.16
CA ILE A 54 6.14 -9.25 8.20
C ILE A 54 7.30 -9.45 7.22
N ALA A 55 7.91 -10.64 7.22
CA ALA A 55 9.00 -10.96 6.29
C ALA A 55 8.54 -10.87 4.83
N ALA A 56 7.36 -11.40 4.50
CA ALA A 56 6.79 -11.35 3.16
C ALA A 56 6.49 -9.91 2.71
N ILE A 57 5.97 -9.06 3.61
CA ILE A 57 5.72 -7.63 3.32
C ILE A 57 7.04 -6.90 3.05
N LEU A 58 8.05 -7.11 3.89
CA LEU A 58 9.37 -6.48 3.70
C LEU A 58 10.04 -6.96 2.41
N LEU A 59 9.92 -8.25 2.09
CA LEU A 59 10.45 -8.83 0.85
C LEU A 59 9.71 -8.30 -0.38
N SER A 60 8.38 -8.21 -0.32
CA SER A 60 7.56 -7.60 -1.38
C SER A 60 7.97 -6.15 -1.63
N LEU A 61 8.16 -5.37 -0.56
CA LEU A 61 8.61 -3.99 -0.67
C LEU A 61 10.04 -3.86 -1.20
N ALA A 62 10.92 -4.81 -0.88
CA ALA A 62 12.26 -4.87 -1.45
C ALA A 62 12.21 -5.07 -2.96
N PHE A 63 11.43 -6.05 -3.45
CA PHE A 63 11.26 -6.27 -4.89
C PHE A 63 10.58 -5.10 -5.59
N TYR A 64 9.53 -4.54 -5.00
CA TYR A 64 8.88 -3.33 -5.51
C TYR A 64 9.87 -2.16 -5.67
N SER A 65 10.73 -1.96 -4.67
CA SER A 65 11.76 -0.91 -4.72
C SER A 65 12.85 -1.20 -5.74
N MET A 66 13.19 -2.47 -5.95
CA MET A 66 14.19 -2.91 -6.92
C MET A 66 13.71 -2.66 -8.35
N THR A 67 12.45 -2.97 -8.65
CA THR A 67 11.85 -2.68 -9.96
C THR A 67 11.88 -1.19 -10.27
N TRP A 68 11.56 -0.34 -9.30
CA TRP A 68 11.67 1.11 -9.50
C TRP A 68 13.12 1.58 -9.65
N HIS A 69 14.05 1.01 -8.89
CA HIS A 69 15.47 1.36 -8.99
C HIS A 69 16.05 1.07 -10.39
N GLU A 70 15.75 -0.10 -10.97
CA GLU A 70 16.18 -0.42 -12.34
C GLU A 70 15.55 0.53 -13.36
N LEU A 71 14.27 0.89 -13.19
CA LEU A 71 13.62 1.86 -14.06
C LEU A 71 14.25 3.27 -13.99
N LEU A 72 14.65 3.71 -12.79
CA LEU A 72 15.39 4.96 -12.61
C LEU A 72 16.74 4.93 -13.33
N LYS A 73 17.44 3.80 -13.23
CA LYS A 73 18.73 3.58 -13.88
C LYS A 73 18.60 3.59 -15.41
N ASP A 74 17.56 2.96 -15.97
CA ASP A 74 17.26 3.00 -17.40
C ASP A 74 16.99 4.43 -17.90
N LEU A 75 16.38 5.26 -17.06
CA LEU A 75 16.14 6.69 -17.33
C LEU A 75 17.37 7.59 -17.05
N SER A 76 18.53 6.98 -16.73
CA SER A 76 19.77 7.68 -16.37
C SER A 76 19.64 8.58 -15.14
N LEU A 77 18.78 8.20 -14.19
CA LEU A 77 18.63 8.88 -12.90
C LEU A 77 19.44 8.15 -11.84
N ASP A 78 20.54 8.76 -11.40
CA ASP A 78 21.44 8.16 -10.41
C ASP A 78 20.83 8.26 -9.00
N LEU A 79 20.24 7.16 -8.55
CA LEU A 79 19.70 7.01 -7.20
C LEU A 79 20.10 5.63 -6.68
N SER A 80 20.79 5.57 -5.53
CA SER A 80 21.16 4.28 -4.94
C SER A 80 19.92 3.45 -4.54
N TYR A 81 20.02 2.13 -4.69
CA TYR A 81 18.94 1.20 -4.30
C TYR A 81 18.45 1.43 -2.87
N ARG A 82 19.36 1.71 -1.92
CA ARG A 82 19.00 2.01 -0.53
C ARG A 82 18.05 3.21 -0.41
N LYS A 83 18.28 4.28 -1.18
CA LYS A 83 17.38 5.44 -1.22
C LYS A 83 16.06 5.07 -1.88
N ALA A 84 16.10 4.34 -2.99
CA ALA A 84 14.90 3.87 -3.68
C ALA A 84 13.99 3.03 -2.75
N PHE A 85 14.61 2.16 -1.94
CA PHE A 85 13.94 1.38 -0.90
C PHE A 85 13.33 2.25 0.18
N LEU A 86 14.11 3.16 0.79
CA LEU A 86 13.60 4.05 1.84
C LEU A 86 12.47 4.95 1.34
N TYR A 87 12.56 5.47 0.11
CA TYR A 87 11.53 6.33 -0.46
C TYR A 87 10.24 5.55 -0.75
N SER A 88 10.36 4.31 -1.23
CA SER A 88 9.21 3.43 -1.44
C SER A 88 8.58 3.00 -0.11
N PHE A 89 9.39 2.79 0.94
CA PHE A 89 8.93 2.49 2.29
C PHE A 89 8.14 3.66 2.88
N VAL A 90 8.69 4.87 2.83
CA VAL A 90 8.01 6.08 3.30
C VAL A 90 6.74 6.35 2.48
N GLY A 91 6.78 6.14 1.16
CA GLY A 91 5.61 6.25 0.29
C GLY A 91 4.48 5.31 0.72
N ASN A 92 4.77 4.03 0.92
CA ASN A 92 3.80 3.05 1.41
C ASN A 92 3.24 3.41 2.80
N PHE A 93 4.10 3.88 3.71
CA PHE A 93 3.64 4.35 5.02
C PHE A 93 2.65 5.51 4.88
N VAL A 94 2.92 6.47 3.99
CA VAL A 94 2.01 7.59 3.75
C VAL A 94 0.68 7.13 3.16
N ASP A 95 0.68 6.18 2.21
CA ASP A 95 -0.55 5.61 1.65
C ASP A 95 -1.37 4.83 2.68
N LEU A 96 -0.73 4.23 3.69
CA LEU A 96 -1.44 3.58 4.79
C LEU A 96 -2.08 4.57 5.78
N VAL A 97 -1.46 5.75 5.95
CA VAL A 97 -1.93 6.77 6.90
C VAL A 97 -2.96 7.70 6.26
N LEU A 98 -2.77 8.06 4.99
CA LEU A 98 -3.64 8.99 4.28
C LEU A 98 -4.65 8.21 3.42
N PRO A 99 -5.96 8.48 3.56
CA PRO A 99 -6.99 7.86 2.74
C PRO A 99 -7.05 8.50 1.34
N LEU A 100 -5.93 8.45 0.62
CA LEU A 100 -5.76 8.97 -0.74
C LEU A 100 -5.37 7.86 -1.72
N GLU A 101 -5.71 6.61 -1.36
CA GLU A 101 -5.28 5.40 -2.05
C GLU A 101 -3.77 5.40 -2.24
N THR A 102 -3.29 5.09 -3.45
CA THR A 102 -1.87 5.04 -3.82
C THR A 102 -1.33 6.35 -4.38
N ILE A 103 -2.06 7.47 -4.26
CA ILE A 103 -1.60 8.75 -4.84
C ILE A 103 -0.63 9.46 -3.90
N SER A 104 -0.87 9.39 -2.58
CA SER A 104 -0.10 10.15 -1.61
C SER A 104 1.35 9.68 -1.46
N GLY A 105 1.59 8.38 -1.60
CA GLY A 105 2.89 7.73 -1.54
C GLY A 105 3.71 8.04 -2.78
N GLU A 106 3.09 8.06 -3.96
CA GLU A 106 3.76 8.45 -5.20
C GLU A 106 4.18 9.93 -5.18
N VAL A 107 3.32 10.83 -4.70
CA VAL A 107 3.68 12.25 -4.49
C VAL A 107 4.83 12.37 -3.48
N THR A 108 4.80 11.56 -2.41
CA THR A 108 5.87 11.54 -1.40
C THR A 108 7.20 11.09 -2.00
N ARG A 109 7.21 10.02 -2.82
CA ARG A 109 8.41 9.55 -3.53
C ARG A 109 8.94 10.60 -4.49
N LEU A 110 8.06 11.28 -5.23
CA LEU A 110 8.44 12.39 -6.11
C LEU A 110 9.05 13.56 -5.33
N TYR A 111 8.49 13.89 -4.17
CA TYR A 111 9.05 14.92 -3.29
C TYR A 111 10.44 14.55 -2.78
N LEU A 112 10.64 13.29 -2.38
CA LEU A 112 11.93 12.80 -1.87
C LEU A 112 13.00 12.74 -2.96
N ILE A 113 12.68 12.17 -4.13
CA ILE A 113 13.65 12.04 -5.23
C ILE A 113 14.09 13.40 -5.79
N ARG A 114 13.24 14.43 -5.72
CA ARG A 114 13.60 15.80 -6.14
C ARG A 114 14.79 16.37 -5.37
N ARG A 115 15.06 15.88 -4.14
CA ARG A 115 16.23 16.30 -3.36
C ARG A 115 17.54 15.78 -3.93
N ASP A 116 17.49 14.61 -4.58
CA ASP A 116 18.65 13.94 -5.17
C ASP A 116 18.79 14.23 -6.68
N VAL A 117 17.68 14.34 -7.41
CA VAL A 117 17.65 14.47 -8.87
C VAL A 117 17.05 15.83 -9.24
N LYS A 118 17.89 16.87 -9.15
CA LYS A 118 17.46 18.27 -9.35
C LYS A 118 17.19 18.66 -10.81
N ASN A 119 17.82 18.00 -11.78
CA ASN A 119 17.80 18.44 -13.19
C ASN A 119 16.78 17.74 -14.10
N ASP A 120 16.19 16.60 -13.69
CA ASP A 120 15.37 15.76 -14.58
C ASP A 120 14.03 15.33 -13.94
N ILE A 121 13.26 16.29 -13.40
CA ILE A 121 11.95 16.01 -12.78
C ILE A 121 11.00 15.29 -13.74
N GLY A 122 11.01 15.61 -15.03
CA GLY A 122 10.17 14.96 -16.03
C GLY A 122 10.41 13.45 -16.11
N LYS A 123 11.68 13.02 -16.10
CA LYS A 123 12.04 11.60 -16.07
C LYS A 123 11.67 10.94 -14.75
N ALA A 124 11.82 11.66 -13.63
CA ALA A 124 11.41 11.15 -12.31
C ALA A 124 9.88 10.92 -12.23
N VAL A 125 9.07 11.82 -12.79
CA VAL A 125 7.62 11.63 -12.89
C VAL A 125 7.30 10.45 -13.83
N ALA A 126 7.97 10.38 -14.98
CA ALA A 126 7.79 9.27 -15.92
C ALA A 126 8.10 7.92 -15.26
N SER A 127 9.19 7.82 -14.48
CA SER A 127 9.55 6.57 -13.79
C SER A 127 8.45 6.11 -12.83
N LEU A 128 7.86 7.03 -12.05
CA LEU A 128 6.78 6.68 -11.13
C LEU A 128 5.53 6.20 -11.88
N VAL A 129 5.17 6.86 -12.99
CA VAL A 129 4.02 6.47 -13.82
C VAL A 129 4.23 5.09 -14.44
N TYR A 130 5.39 4.84 -15.05
CA TYR A 130 5.72 3.54 -15.63
C TYR A 130 5.74 2.44 -14.57
N HIS A 131 6.34 2.72 -13.41
CA HIS A 131 6.37 1.78 -12.30
C HIS A 131 4.95 1.38 -11.86
N ARG A 132 4.04 2.35 -11.80
CA ARG A 132 2.65 2.11 -11.44
C ARG A 132 1.90 1.32 -12.51
N ILE A 133 2.12 1.60 -13.79
CA ILE A 133 1.52 0.82 -14.89
C ILE A 133 1.98 -0.64 -14.80
N ILE A 134 3.27 -0.89 -14.60
CA ILE A 134 3.83 -2.24 -14.46
C ILE A 134 3.21 -2.93 -13.25
N SER A 135 3.20 -2.28 -12.09
CA SER A 135 2.67 -2.85 -10.84
C SER A 135 1.18 -3.20 -10.96
N ILE A 136 0.35 -2.29 -11.48
CA ILE A 136 -1.08 -2.54 -11.68
C ILE A 136 -1.28 -3.68 -12.69
N SER A 137 -0.49 -3.72 -13.77
CA SER A 137 -0.59 -4.78 -14.77
C SER A 137 -0.28 -6.16 -14.16
N THR A 138 0.77 -6.27 -13.34
CA THR A 138 1.10 -7.53 -12.64
C THR A 138 -0.04 -7.98 -11.73
N THR A 139 -0.62 -7.07 -10.94
CA THR A 139 -1.77 -7.39 -10.08
C THR A 139 -2.99 -7.81 -10.90
N LEU A 140 -3.32 -7.09 -11.97
CA LEU A 140 -4.46 -7.41 -12.83
C LEU A 140 -4.31 -8.79 -13.48
N ILE A 141 -3.13 -9.14 -13.97
CA ILE A 141 -2.86 -10.46 -14.56
C ILE A 141 -3.11 -11.56 -13.53
N ALA A 142 -2.60 -11.41 -12.30
CA ALA A 142 -2.80 -12.38 -11.23
C ALA A 142 -4.30 -12.50 -10.83
N LEU A 143 -5.02 -11.38 -10.76
CA LEU A 143 -6.45 -11.38 -10.46
C LEU A 143 -7.28 -12.04 -11.57
N ILE A 144 -6.95 -11.78 -12.84
CA ILE A 144 -7.62 -12.43 -13.98
C ILE A 144 -7.34 -13.94 -13.95
N ALA A 145 -6.08 -14.34 -13.77
CA ALA A 145 -5.70 -15.76 -13.72
C ALA A 145 -6.40 -16.50 -12.58
N SER A 146 -6.42 -15.93 -11.38
CA SER A 146 -7.12 -16.50 -10.23
C SER A 146 -8.64 -16.55 -10.42
N SER A 147 -9.24 -15.54 -11.06
CA SER A 147 -10.67 -15.54 -11.38
C SER A 147 -11.03 -16.63 -12.39
N ILE A 148 -10.22 -16.80 -13.44
CA ILE A 148 -10.40 -17.87 -14.42
C ILE A 148 -10.29 -19.23 -13.73
N TYR A 149 -9.26 -19.42 -12.91
CA TYR A 149 -9.08 -20.67 -12.16
C TYR A 149 -10.31 -20.99 -11.31
N LEU A 150 -10.83 -20.00 -10.57
CA LEU A 150 -12.02 -20.17 -9.75
C LEU A 150 -13.26 -20.56 -10.57
N ILE A 151 -13.47 -19.97 -11.74
CA ILE A 151 -14.59 -20.30 -12.64
C ILE A 151 -14.43 -21.69 -13.25
N THR A 152 -13.20 -22.16 -13.48
CA THR A 152 -12.97 -23.51 -14.05
C THR A 152 -12.95 -24.62 -13.02
N ALA A 153 -12.63 -24.31 -11.76
CA ALA A 153 -12.54 -25.26 -10.67
C ALA A 153 -13.90 -25.50 -9.97
N TYR A 154 -14.92 -24.70 -10.29
CA TYR A 154 -16.27 -24.76 -9.73
C TYR A 154 -17.31 -24.85 -10.84
#